data_AF-A0A7V2YBU7-F1
#
_entry.id   AF-A0A7V2YBU7-F1
#
_cell.length_a   1.000
_cell.length_b   1.000
_cell.length_c   1.000
_cell.angle_alpha   90.00
_cell.angle_beta   90.00
_cell.angle_gamma   90.00
#
_symmetry.space_group_name_H-M   'P 1'
#
loop_
_entity.id
_entity.type
_entity.pdbx_description
1 polymer ?
#
loop_
_entity_poly.entity_id
_entity_poly.type
_entity_poly.pdbx_seq_one_letter_code
_entity_poly.pdbx_strand_id
1 'polypeptide(L)'
;MSVENARTCEILTRRISLTRVESVGQDPKGVVVGWEYAPPRKGERYAVYLGKGRVLRTSVVEDVRENMGSLLIKTANSIYKVQYLNGK
;
A
#
# COMPACT_ATOMS: atom_id res chain seq x y z
N MET A 1 7.39 -34.83 0.48
CA MET A 1 6.96 -33.59 -0.19
C MET A 1 6.06 -32.85 0.77
N SER A 2 6.62 -31.91 1.53
CA SER A 2 5.87 -31.17 2.54
C SER A 2 5.24 -29.96 1.86
N VAL A 3 3.92 -29.96 1.75
CA VAL A 3 3.15 -28.83 1.23
C VAL A 3 3.19 -27.75 2.31
N GLU A 4 4.26 -26.96 2.32
CA GLU A 4 4.43 -25.87 3.28
C GLU A 4 3.35 -24.80 3.04
N ASN A 5 2.38 -24.76 3.96
CA ASN A 5 1.68 -23.58 4.41
C ASN A 5 1.36 -22.56 3.30
N ALA A 6 0.28 -22.80 2.55
CA ALA A 6 -0.45 -21.72 1.91
C ALA A 6 -0.97 -20.78 3.02
N ARG A 7 -0.13 -19.82 3.44
CA ARG A 7 -0.47 -18.81 4.43
C ARG A 7 -1.74 -18.12 3.94
N THR A 8 -2.87 -18.43 4.57
CA THR A 8 -4.06 -17.60 4.50
C THR A 8 -3.62 -16.18 4.81
N CYS A 9 -3.59 -15.32 3.80
CA CYS A 9 -3.34 -13.91 4.01
C CYS A 9 -4.55 -13.40 4.77
N GLU A 10 -4.43 -13.27 6.09
CA GLU A 10 -5.43 -12.62 6.91
C GLU A 10 -5.80 -11.30 6.23
N ILE A 11 -7.08 -11.17 5.90
CA ILE A 11 -7.60 -9.98 5.24
C ILE A 11 -7.67 -8.88 6.30
N LEU A 12 -6.56 -8.17 6.48
CA LEU A 12 -6.47 -7.01 7.34
C LEU A 12 -7.09 -5.84 6.59
N THR A 13 -8.38 -5.60 6.83
CA THR A 13 -9.04 -4.41 6.29
C THR A 13 -8.58 -3.20 7.10
N ARG A 14 -7.77 -2.33 6.49
CA ARG A 14 -7.25 -1.12 7.15
C ARG A 14 -7.55 0.10 6.31
N ARG A 15 -8.00 1.17 6.96
CA ARG A 15 -8.17 2.47 6.29
C ARG A 15 -6.80 3.13 6.15
N ILE A 16 -6.48 3.58 4.95
CA ILE A 16 -5.18 4.18 4.64
C ILE A 16 -5.36 5.49 3.87
N SER A 17 -4.37 6.36 3.97
CA SER A 17 -4.11 7.38 2.96
C SER A 17 -2.94 6.93 2.09
N LEU A 18 -3.13 7.00 0.78
CA LEU A 18 -2.12 6.78 -0.24
C LEU A 18 -1.82 8.11 -0.89
N THR A 19 -0.55 8.52 -0.87
CA THR A 19 -0.11 9.73 -1.56
C THR A 19 1.08 9.42 -2.45
N ARG A 20 1.04 9.90 -3.70
CA ARG A 20 2.22 9.88 -4.57
C ARG A 20 3.21 10.95 -4.10
N VAL A 21 4.48 10.58 -3.98
CA VAL A 21 5.58 11.51 -3.68
C VAL A 21 6.63 11.43 -4.78
N GLU A 22 7.22 12.57 -5.16
CA GLU A 22 8.25 12.60 -6.21
C GLU A 22 9.63 12.23 -5.62
N SER A 23 9.85 12.53 -4.33
CA SER A 23 11.05 12.15 -3.58
C SER A 23 10.72 11.90 -2.10
N VAL A 24 11.62 11.19 -1.40
CA VAL A 24 11.51 10.97 0.05
C VAL A 24 11.75 12.32 0.74
N GLY A 25 10.75 12.79 1.50
CA GLY A 25 10.81 14.06 2.24
C GLY A 25 10.09 15.24 1.59
N GLN A 26 9.41 15.06 0.45
CA GLN A 26 8.59 16.11 -0.17
C GLN A 26 7.15 16.18 0.37
N ASP A 27 6.52 17.35 0.19
CA ASP A 27 5.11 17.55 0.50
C ASP A 27 4.20 16.71 -0.42
N PRO A 28 3.20 16.02 0.15
CA PRO A 28 2.32 15.12 -0.58
C PRO A 28 1.45 15.83 -1.63
N LYS A 29 1.53 15.41 -2.91
CA LYS A 29 0.62 15.86 -3.98
C LYS A 29 -0.51 14.85 -4.21
N GLY A 30 -1.73 15.26 -3.90
CA GLY A 30 -2.94 14.45 -4.09
C GLY A 30 -3.02 13.28 -3.11
N VAL A 31 -3.98 13.36 -2.19
CA VAL A 31 -4.22 12.31 -1.19
C VAL A 31 -5.40 11.46 -1.63
N VAL A 32 -5.20 10.15 -1.69
CA VAL A 32 -6.26 9.18 -1.88
C VAL A 32 -6.54 8.50 -0.55
N VAL A 33 -7.79 8.52 -0.08
CA VAL A 33 -8.21 7.76 1.09
C VAL A 33 -8.98 6.53 0.63
N GLY A 34 -8.63 5.38 1.17
CA GLY A 34 -9.27 4.11 0.84
C GLY A 34 -8.99 3.02 1.86
N TRP A 35 -9.23 1.79 1.45
CA TRP A 35 -8.98 0.60 2.25
C TRP A 35 -7.94 -0.29 1.56
N GLU A 36 -7.00 -0.80 2.35
CA GLU A 36 -6.22 -1.97 1.98
C GLU A 36 -6.83 -3.23 2.59
N TYR A 37 -6.67 -4.35 1.92
CA TYR A 37 -7.07 -5.69 2.39
C TYR A 37 -5.86 -6.61 2.59
N ALA A 38 -4.70 -6.18 2.12
CA ALA A 38 -3.41 -6.81 2.32
C ALA A 38 -2.32 -5.72 2.30
N PRO A 39 -1.27 -5.85 3.13
CA PRO A 39 -0.16 -4.90 3.12
C PRO A 39 0.60 -4.96 1.78
N PRO A 40 1.29 -3.88 1.38
CA PRO A 40 2.09 -3.89 0.16
C PRO A 40 3.24 -4.90 0.25
N ARG A 41 3.45 -5.66 -0.82
CA ARG A 41 4.50 -6.68 -0.93
C ARG A 41 5.31 -6.52 -2.20
N LYS A 42 6.63 -6.69 -2.09
CA LYS A 42 7.53 -6.71 -3.25
C LYS A 42 7.13 -7.81 -4.23
N GLY A 43 7.10 -7.49 -5.52
CA GLY A 43 6.68 -8.41 -6.59
C GLY A 43 5.18 -8.43 -6.87
N GLU A 44 4.37 -7.76 -6.05
CA GLU A 44 2.91 -7.67 -6.23
C GLU A 44 2.48 -6.25 -6.61
N ARG A 45 1.25 -6.11 -7.14
CA ARG A 45 0.62 -4.79 -7.32
C ARG A 45 -0.17 -4.45 -6.07
N TYR A 46 0.13 -3.30 -5.47
CA TYR A 46 -0.62 -2.84 -4.29
C TYR A 46 -2.00 -2.33 -4.72
N ALA A 47 -3.04 -2.75 -3.99
CA ALA A 47 -4.43 -2.45 -4.31
C ALA A 47 -5.08 -1.62 -3.20
N VAL A 48 -5.67 -0.48 -3.57
CA VAL A 48 -6.40 0.42 -2.67
C VAL A 48 -7.84 0.56 -3.16
N TYR A 49 -8.79 0.23 -2.29
CA TYR A 49 -10.22 0.22 -2.59
C TYR A 49 -10.83 1.55 -2.15
N LEU A 50 -11.56 2.22 -3.04
CA LEU A 50 -12.09 3.58 -2.82
C LEU A 50 -13.59 3.60 -2.50
N GLY A 51 -14.23 2.43 -2.40
CA GLY A 51 -15.69 2.29 -2.33
C GLY A 51 -16.36 2.27 -3.70
N LYS A 52 -17.64 1.90 -3.73
CA LYS A 52 -18.46 1.76 -4.97
C LYS A 52 -17.81 0.87 -6.06
N GLY A 53 -17.08 -0.17 -5.63
CA GLY A 53 -16.39 -1.10 -6.54
C GLY A 53 -15.13 -0.54 -7.22
N ARG A 54 -14.69 0.69 -6.89
CA ARG A 54 -13.48 1.28 -7.48
C ARG A 54 -12.23 0.80 -6.77
N VAL A 55 -11.23 0.38 -7.55
CA VAL A 55 -9.92 -0.08 -7.05
C VAL A 55 -8.81 0.65 -7.80
N LEU A 56 -7.89 1.24 -7.06
CA LEU A 56 -6.61 1.70 -7.60
C LEU A 56 -5.57 0.60 -7.44
N ARG A 57 -4.79 0.38 -8.49
CA ARG A 57 -3.68 -0.55 -8.48
C ARG A 57 -2.42 0.17 -8.88
N THR A 58 -1.35 -0.02 -8.12
CA THR A 58 -0.04 0.49 -8.49
C THR A 58 0.56 -0.37 -9.61
N SER A 59 1.68 0.11 -10.17
CA SER A 59 2.63 -0.80 -10.83
C SER A 59 3.22 -1.81 -9.83
N VAL A 60 3.95 -2.81 -10.32
CA VAL A 60 4.59 -3.81 -9.45
C VAL A 60 5.49 -3.10 -8.43
N VAL A 61 5.37 -3.49 -7.17
CA VAL A 61 6.17 -2.96 -6.07
C VAL A 61 7.58 -3.55 -6.14
N GLU A 62 8.57 -2.67 -6.21
CA GLU A 62 10.00 -3.00 -6.28
C GLU A 62 10.64 -3.00 -4.88
N ASP A 63 10.18 -2.11 -4.00
CA ASP A 63 10.71 -1.93 -2.64
C ASP A 63 9.61 -1.45 -1.69
N VAL A 64 9.67 -1.88 -0.44
CA VAL A 64 8.78 -1.46 0.65
C VAL A 64 9.65 -1.11 1.84
N ARG A 65 9.54 0.14 2.32
CA ARG A 65 10.28 0.62 3.49
C ARG A 65 9.36 1.20 4.52
N GLU A 66 9.57 0.87 5.77
CA GLU A 66 8.86 1.50 6.88
C GLU A 66 9.61 2.78 7.31
N ASN A 67 8.85 3.85 7.57
CA ASN A 67 9.37 5.14 8.00
C ASN A 67 8.37 5.81 8.94
N MET A 68 8.73 5.94 10.22
CA MET A 68 8.01 6.72 11.24
C MET A 68 6.48 6.56 11.18
N GLY A 69 5.98 5.32 11.20
CA GLY A 69 4.54 5.03 11.18
C GLY A 69 3.87 5.11 9.80
N SER A 70 4.65 5.11 8.73
CA SER A 70 4.17 5.03 7.34
C SER A 70 4.99 4.03 6.54
N LEU A 71 4.42 3.53 5.44
CA LEU A 71 5.14 2.71 4.47
C LEU A 71 5.42 3.54 3.22
N LEU A 72 6.66 3.48 2.73
CA LEU A 72 7.04 3.96 1.42
C LEU A 72 7.11 2.77 0.48
N ILE A 73 6.29 2.80 -0.57
CA ILE A 73 6.29 1.80 -1.63
C ILE A 73 6.92 2.41 -2.88
N LYS A 74 7.96 1.77 -3.41
CA LYS A 74 8.56 2.14 -4.68
C LYS A 74 8.05 1.20 -5.77
N THR A 75 7.70 1.77 -6.90
CA THR A 75 7.36 1.07 -8.15
C THR A 75 8.20 1.64 -9.28
N ALA A 76 8.19 0.98 -10.44
CA ALA A 76 8.93 1.43 -11.62
C ALA A 76 8.73 2.92 -11.98
N ASN A 77 7.54 3.47 -11.73
CA ASN A 77 7.17 4.81 -12.21
C ASN A 77 6.91 5.81 -11.08
N SER A 78 6.87 5.38 -9.82
CA SER A 78 6.34 6.20 -8.72
C SER A 78 6.77 5.69 -7.36
N ILE A 79 6.89 6.62 -6.42
CA ILE A 79 6.96 6.33 -4.99
C ILE A 79 5.63 6.76 -4.38
N TYR A 80 5.07 5.92 -3.51
CA TYR A 80 3.89 6.27 -2.74
C TYR A 80 4.17 6.14 -1.25
N LYS A 81 3.59 7.04 -0.48
CA LYS A 81 3.50 6.97 0.98
C LYS A 81 2.12 6.42 1.35
N VAL A 82 2.11 5.34 2.10
CA VAL A 82 0.93 4.73 2.73
C VAL A 82 0.95 5.11 4.20
N GLN A 83 -0.07 5.81 4.69
CA GLN A 83 -0.25 6.05 6.12
C GLN A 83 -1.50 5.31 6.62
N TYR A 84 -1.34 4.59 7.70
CA TYR A 84 -2.45 3.93 8.38
C TYR A 84 -3.28 4.97 9.13
N LEU A 85 -4.53 5.11 8.71
CA LEU A 85 -5.50 5.98 9.36
C LEU A 85 -6.18 5.13 10.43
N ASN A 86 -5.57 5.04 11.62
CA ASN A 86 -6.19 4.34 12.73
C ASN A 86 -7.62 4.86 12.92
N GLY A 87 -8.61 3.97 12.86
CA GLY A 87 -9.86 4.18 13.57
C GLY A 87 -9.51 4.21 15.06
N LYS A 88 -9.95 5.24 15.78
CA LYS A 88 -9.86 5.27 17.25
C LYS A 88 -10.41 3.99 17.85
#